data_AF-A0AAU6RRI6-F1
#
_entry.id   AF-A0AAU6RRI6-F1
#
_cell.length_a   1.000
_cell.length_b   1.000
_cell.length_c   1.000
_cell.angle_alpha   90.00
_cell.angle_beta   90.00
_cell.angle_gamma   90.00
#
_symmetry.space_group_name_H-M   'P 1'
#
loop_
_entity.id
_entity.type
_entity.pdbx_description
1 polymer ?
#
loop_
_entity_poly.entity_id
_entity_poly.type
_entity_poly.pdbx_seq_one_letter_code
_entity_poly.pdbx_strand_id
1 'polypeptide(L)'
;MFRKISAKDSNFNQMKHKHTIFFQSYENFVENTELGYSRGVAKNSGKAHSYKNYLIRLFIFVEEFSKIEIVAPASIDAFQLIENIKNYSGYKEYNKSENRFPNAVLNYYLSFVSQILMDQETEIDNLSDQLIDFKQNNIKNSDIFIEKVINNPEKRPAPVIVNNIKRYKRNLLEVRKAKDSANYTCEFDNNHVTFQNSYDNKPFIEAHHLIPMATQGLFEYNIDFADNIICLCPNCHRRIHYGVKSDKIEMVQKFYKVRKGKIEYFNVDVKYNNLELFYNIK
;
A
#
# COMPACT_ATOMS: atom_id res chain seq x y z
N MET A 1 18.06 -0.07 24.12
CA MET A 1 18.93 -1.07 23.48
C MET A 1 18.09 -2.30 23.14
N PHE A 2 18.35 -2.94 22.01
CA PHE A 2 17.74 -4.22 21.67
C PHE A 2 18.10 -5.27 22.72
N ARG A 3 17.12 -6.05 23.17
CA ARG A 3 17.30 -7.04 24.26
C ARG A 3 16.39 -8.24 24.05
N LYS A 4 16.63 -9.35 24.73
CA LYS A 4 15.70 -10.48 24.69
C LYS A 4 14.43 -10.14 25.47
N ILE A 5 13.25 -10.31 24.86
CA ILE A 5 11.94 -10.16 25.51
C ILE A 5 11.26 -11.53 25.56
N SER A 6 10.95 -12.02 26.76
CA SER A 6 10.27 -13.29 26.97
C SER A 6 8.79 -13.19 26.57
N ALA A 7 8.19 -14.28 26.10
CA ALA A 7 6.73 -14.32 25.87
C ALA A 7 5.91 -14.24 27.17
N LYS A 8 6.56 -14.43 28.33
CA LYS A 8 5.97 -14.26 29.65
C LYS A 8 6.08 -12.82 30.19
N ASP A 9 6.79 -11.95 29.47
CA ASP A 9 6.99 -10.54 29.85
C ASP A 9 5.65 -9.78 29.87
N SER A 10 5.47 -8.86 30.81
CA SER A 10 4.24 -8.08 30.93
C SER A 10 4.00 -7.19 29.71
N ASN A 11 5.06 -6.56 29.19
CA ASN A 11 4.96 -5.67 28.02
C ASN A 11 4.64 -6.48 26.77
N PHE A 12 5.17 -7.72 26.68
CA PHE A 12 4.81 -8.65 25.61
C PHE A 12 3.32 -8.96 25.61
N ASN A 13 2.77 -9.34 26.76
CA ASN A 13 1.36 -9.68 26.88
C ASN A 13 0.47 -8.46 26.64
N GLN A 14 0.83 -7.29 27.17
CA GLN A 14 0.11 -6.04 26.94
C GLN A 14 0.05 -5.69 25.45
N MET A 15 1.19 -5.69 24.75
CA MET A 15 1.26 -5.42 23.31
C MET A 15 0.42 -6.43 22.51
N LYS A 16 0.54 -7.73 22.83
CA LYS A 16 -0.24 -8.78 22.19
C LYS A 16 -1.74 -8.56 22.36
N HIS A 17 -2.19 -8.24 23.58
CA HIS A 17 -3.61 -8.01 23.88
C HIS A 17 -4.15 -6.79 23.15
N LYS A 18 -3.40 -5.68 23.18
CA LYS A 18 -3.75 -4.41 22.53
C LYS A 18 -4.07 -4.56 21.04
N HIS A 19 -3.35 -5.43 20.32
CA HIS A 19 -3.53 -5.64 18.89
C HIS A 19 -3.87 -7.10 18.54
N THR A 20 -4.67 -7.76 19.38
CA THR A 20 -4.98 -9.20 19.25
C THR A 20 -5.47 -9.57 17.85
N ILE A 21 -6.45 -8.84 17.32
CA ILE A 21 -7.04 -9.11 16.00
C ILE A 21 -5.99 -8.97 14.90
N PHE A 22 -5.17 -7.91 14.94
CA PHE A 22 -4.11 -7.70 13.97
C PHE A 22 -3.07 -8.83 13.99
N PHE A 23 -2.60 -9.24 15.16
CA PHE A 23 -1.60 -10.30 15.27
C PHE A 23 -2.15 -11.67 14.87
N GLN A 24 -3.45 -11.93 15.07
CA GLN A 24 -4.12 -13.13 14.56
C GLN A 24 -4.20 -13.12 13.03
N SER A 25 -4.61 -12.00 12.43
CA SER A 25 -4.65 -11.87 10.97
C SER A 25 -3.26 -11.97 10.34
N TYR A 26 -2.24 -11.40 10.98
CA TYR A 26 -0.84 -11.53 10.55
C TYR A 26 -0.34 -12.98 10.62
N GLU A 27 -0.64 -13.71 11.70
CA GLU A 27 -0.29 -15.13 11.82
C GLU A 27 -0.96 -15.96 10.70
N ASN A 28 -2.24 -15.73 10.44
CA ASN A 28 -2.95 -16.36 9.33
C ASN A 28 -2.34 -16.03 7.97
N PHE A 29 -1.92 -14.77 7.76
CA PHE A 29 -1.20 -14.37 6.54
C PHE A 29 0.14 -15.13 6.40
N VAL A 30 0.96 -15.20 7.45
CA VAL A 30 2.24 -15.93 7.39
C VAL A 30 2.04 -17.41 7.11
N GLU A 31 0.98 -18.03 7.65
CA GLU A 31 0.67 -19.46 7.44
C GLU A 31 0.25 -19.76 5.99
N ASN A 32 -0.49 -18.85 5.37
CA ASN A 32 -1.13 -19.08 4.07
C ASN A 32 -0.41 -18.44 2.88
N THR A 33 0.62 -17.61 3.12
CA THR A 33 1.34 -16.93 2.02
C THR A 33 2.48 -17.77 1.48
N GLU A 34 2.65 -17.77 0.15
CA GLU A 34 3.80 -18.40 -0.49
C GLU A 34 5.12 -17.66 -0.28
N LEU A 35 5.06 -16.40 0.17
CA LEU A 35 6.20 -15.68 0.75
C LEU A 35 6.86 -16.52 1.87
N GLY A 36 6.08 -17.42 2.48
CA GLY A 36 6.38 -18.51 3.41
C GLY A 36 7.31 -19.63 2.94
N TYR A 37 7.23 -20.03 1.67
CA TYR A 37 7.81 -21.30 1.21
C TYR A 37 9.13 -21.06 0.49
N SER A 38 10.19 -20.87 1.26
CA SER A 38 11.49 -21.41 0.86
C SER A 38 11.34 -22.92 0.62
N ARG A 39 11.82 -23.44 -0.52
CA ARG A 39 11.85 -24.89 -0.84
C ARG A 39 12.18 -25.70 0.42
N GLY A 40 11.24 -26.51 0.92
CA GLY A 40 11.47 -27.48 2.00
C GLY A 40 10.83 -27.21 3.37
N VAL A 41 10.03 -26.16 3.58
CA VAL A 41 9.30 -25.94 4.86
C VAL A 41 7.87 -26.46 4.76
N ALA A 42 7.51 -27.42 5.63
CA ALA A 42 6.17 -28.00 5.68
C ALA A 42 5.10 -27.00 6.18
N LYS A 43 3.86 -27.17 5.69
CA LYS A 43 2.67 -26.35 5.97
C LYS A 43 2.27 -26.25 7.46
N ASN A 44 2.83 -27.09 8.34
CA ASN A 44 2.51 -27.14 9.79
C ASN A 44 3.75 -26.93 10.69
N SER A 45 4.68 -26.05 10.31
CA SER A 45 5.99 -25.92 10.97
C SER A 45 6.03 -25.04 12.24
N GLY A 46 4.89 -24.49 12.71
CA GLY A 46 4.88 -23.51 13.82
C GLY A 46 5.55 -22.17 13.45
N LYS A 47 5.84 -21.97 12.16
CA LYS A 47 6.50 -20.78 11.62
C LYS A 47 5.68 -19.53 11.86
N ALA A 48 4.40 -19.53 11.49
CA ALA A 48 3.53 -18.36 11.65
C ALA A 48 3.49 -17.87 13.10
N HIS A 49 3.39 -18.79 14.06
CA HIS A 49 3.41 -18.48 15.48
C HIS A 49 4.70 -17.78 15.91
N SER A 50 5.84 -18.29 15.44
CA SER A 50 7.15 -17.70 15.72
C SER A 50 7.28 -16.29 15.14
N TYR A 51 6.81 -16.08 13.90
CA TYR A 51 6.81 -14.77 13.25
C TYR A 51 5.92 -13.77 14.00
N LYS A 52 4.70 -14.15 14.36
CA LYS A 52 3.79 -13.32 15.16
C LYS A 52 4.44 -12.89 16.48
N ASN A 53 4.95 -13.84 17.25
CA ASN A 53 5.58 -13.54 18.54
C ASN A 53 6.81 -12.64 18.36
N TYR A 54 7.55 -12.79 17.28
CA TYR A 54 8.67 -11.92 17.01
C TYR A 54 8.24 -10.51 16.59
N LEU A 55 7.18 -10.39 15.79
CA LEU A 55 6.62 -9.09 15.41
C LEU A 55 6.16 -8.30 16.64
N ILE A 56 5.53 -8.96 17.61
CA ILE A 56 5.17 -8.35 18.91
C ILE A 56 6.40 -7.72 19.59
N ARG A 57 7.55 -8.39 19.57
CA ARG A 57 8.80 -7.85 20.14
C ARG A 57 9.30 -6.64 19.37
N LEU A 58 9.20 -6.66 18.04
CA LEU A 58 9.59 -5.53 17.21
C LEU A 58 8.69 -4.31 17.47
N PHE A 59 7.39 -4.50 17.66
CA PHE A 59 6.47 -3.43 18.04
C PHE A 59 6.88 -2.76 19.36
N ILE A 60 7.25 -3.57 20.36
CA ILE A 60 7.74 -3.06 21.65
C ILE A 60 9.01 -2.20 21.47
N PHE A 61 10.00 -2.69 20.72
CA PHE A 61 11.21 -1.89 20.45
C PHE A 61 10.89 -0.60 19.71
N VAL A 62 9.96 -0.65 18.76
CA VAL A 62 9.54 0.52 17.99
C VAL A 62 8.91 1.57 18.90
N GLU A 63 7.95 1.21 19.74
CA GLU A 63 7.35 2.15 20.70
C GLU A 63 8.38 2.67 21.70
N GLU A 64 9.28 1.80 22.19
CA GLU A 64 10.33 2.19 23.14
C GLU A 64 11.35 3.18 22.56
N PHE A 65 11.76 3.01 21.30
CA PHE A 65 12.76 3.88 20.67
C PHE A 65 12.17 5.15 20.07
N SER A 66 10.99 5.06 19.48
CA SER A 66 10.33 6.23 18.88
C SER A 66 9.59 7.08 19.90
N LYS A 67 9.19 6.50 21.05
CA LYS A 67 8.23 7.09 22.00
C LYS A 67 6.86 7.38 21.38
N ILE A 68 6.53 6.70 20.28
CA ILE A 68 5.26 6.81 19.57
C ILE A 68 4.50 5.50 19.76
N GLU A 69 3.25 5.61 20.20
CA GLU A 69 2.35 4.47 20.35
C GLU A 69 1.82 4.00 18.99
N ILE A 70 1.86 2.69 18.74
CA ILE A 70 1.23 2.09 17.58
C ILE A 70 -0.26 1.95 17.89
N VAL A 71 -1.09 2.75 17.24
CA VAL A 71 -2.56 2.71 17.43
C VAL A 71 -3.22 1.84 16.36
N ALA A 72 -2.83 2.03 15.09
CA ALA A 72 -3.35 1.30 13.94
C ALA A 72 -2.21 0.52 13.24
N PRO A 73 -1.97 -0.76 13.61
CA PRO A 73 -0.86 -1.56 13.07
C PRO A 73 -0.88 -1.78 11.56
N ALA A 74 -2.06 -1.72 10.92
CA ALA A 74 -2.24 -1.84 9.47
C ALA A 74 -2.48 -0.46 8.85
N SER A 75 -1.61 0.50 9.13
CA SER A 75 -1.65 1.85 8.58
C SER A 75 -0.31 2.25 7.96
N ILE A 76 -0.33 3.24 7.08
CA ILE A 76 0.90 3.78 6.49
C ILE A 76 1.84 4.38 7.56
N ASP A 77 1.27 4.99 8.61
CA ASP A 77 2.03 5.59 9.70
C ASP A 77 2.78 4.48 10.48
N ALA A 78 2.08 3.38 10.82
CA ALA A 78 2.71 2.22 11.48
C ALA A 78 3.71 1.51 10.55
N PHE A 79 3.41 1.40 9.27
CA PHE A 79 4.31 0.84 8.26
C PHE A 79 5.67 1.55 8.27
N GLN A 80 5.68 2.89 8.17
CA GLN A 80 6.91 3.68 8.22
C GLN A 80 7.62 3.57 9.57
N LEU A 81 6.85 3.69 10.65
CA LEU A 81 7.38 3.66 12.01
C LEU A 81 8.13 2.35 12.28
N ILE A 82 7.58 1.23 11.82
CA ILE A 82 8.17 -0.10 11.98
C ILE A 82 9.31 -0.34 11.00
N GLU A 83 9.22 0.12 9.75
CA GLU A 83 10.35 0.03 8.81
C GLU A 83 11.58 0.78 9.33
N ASN A 84 11.37 1.94 9.95
CA ASN A 84 12.41 2.79 10.53
C ASN A 84 13.18 2.13 11.68
N ILE A 85 12.73 0.99 12.21
CA ILE A 85 13.47 0.26 13.23
C ILE A 85 14.89 -0.10 12.77
N LYS A 86 15.06 -0.32 11.45
CA LYS A 86 16.33 -0.66 10.80
C LYS A 86 17.39 0.44 10.96
N ASN A 87 16.97 1.66 11.24
CA ASN A 87 17.82 2.84 11.35
C ASN A 87 18.27 3.12 12.79
N TYR A 88 17.69 2.46 13.80
CA TYR A 88 18.14 2.64 15.19
C TYR A 88 19.50 2.00 15.44
N SER A 89 20.31 2.66 16.27
CA SER A 89 21.61 2.18 16.71
C SER A 89 21.50 0.78 17.34
N GLY A 90 22.36 -0.15 16.92
CA GLY A 90 22.38 -1.54 17.38
C GLY A 90 21.47 -2.50 16.61
N TYR A 91 20.62 -2.02 15.68
CA TYR A 91 19.72 -2.91 14.93
C TYR A 91 20.50 -3.90 14.05
N LYS A 92 21.60 -3.44 13.41
CA LYS A 92 22.41 -4.30 12.54
C LYS A 92 23.02 -5.47 13.31
N GLU A 93 23.53 -5.19 14.51
CA GLU A 93 24.12 -6.17 15.43
C GLU A 93 23.05 -7.13 15.94
N TYR A 94 21.91 -6.60 16.39
CA TYR A 94 20.75 -7.38 16.84
C TYR A 94 20.22 -8.32 15.76
N ASN A 95 20.06 -7.82 14.53
CA ASN A 95 19.61 -8.62 13.41
C ASN A 95 20.60 -9.73 13.06
N LYS A 96 21.92 -9.47 13.19
CA LYS A 96 22.94 -10.52 13.02
C LYS A 96 22.88 -11.56 14.12
N SER A 97 22.77 -11.16 15.40
CA SER A 97 22.72 -12.09 16.54
C SER A 97 21.49 -13.00 16.51
N GLU A 98 20.41 -12.54 15.88
CA GLU A 98 19.15 -13.26 15.74
C GLU A 98 19.02 -13.96 14.38
N ASN A 99 20.15 -14.32 13.75
CA ASN A 99 20.21 -15.05 12.47
C ASN A 99 19.38 -14.41 11.34
N ARG A 100 19.32 -13.08 11.30
CA ARG A 100 18.52 -12.27 10.35
C ARG A 100 17.00 -12.49 10.44
N PHE A 101 16.52 -13.15 11.49
CA PHE A 101 15.09 -13.37 11.71
C PHE A 101 14.30 -12.06 11.89
N PRO A 102 14.81 -11.00 12.56
CA PRO A 102 14.14 -9.70 12.61
C PRO A 102 13.80 -9.13 11.24
N ASN A 103 14.77 -9.16 10.30
CA ASN A 103 14.53 -8.72 8.93
C ASN A 103 13.47 -9.56 8.22
N ALA A 104 13.50 -10.89 8.39
CA ALA A 104 12.49 -11.76 7.80
C ALA A 104 11.09 -11.40 8.32
N VAL A 105 10.93 -11.22 9.63
CA VAL A 105 9.65 -10.85 10.26
C VAL A 105 9.17 -9.48 9.79
N LEU A 106 10.07 -8.48 9.71
CA LEU A 106 9.77 -7.16 9.16
C LEU A 106 9.26 -7.26 7.73
N ASN A 107 9.92 -8.03 6.87
CA ASN A 107 9.49 -8.14 5.47
C ASN A 107 8.08 -8.72 5.37
N TYR A 108 7.73 -9.75 6.14
CA TYR A 108 6.35 -10.27 6.14
C TYR A 108 5.35 -9.25 6.68
N TYR A 109 5.72 -8.47 7.70
CA TYR A 109 4.87 -7.40 8.20
C TYR A 109 4.62 -6.34 7.12
N LEU A 110 5.68 -5.89 6.44
CA LEU A 110 5.57 -4.92 5.35
C LEU A 110 4.72 -5.47 4.20
N SER A 111 4.93 -6.73 3.79
CA SER A 111 4.08 -7.39 2.78
C SER A 111 2.62 -7.48 3.20
N PHE A 112 2.34 -7.85 4.46
CA PHE A 112 0.99 -7.99 4.99
C PHE A 112 0.26 -6.64 4.99
N VAL A 113 0.91 -5.60 5.50
CA VAL A 113 0.33 -4.26 5.56
C VAL A 113 0.19 -3.67 4.16
N SER A 114 1.18 -3.84 3.28
CA SER A 114 1.08 -3.42 1.87
C SER A 114 -0.12 -4.07 1.19
N GLN A 115 -0.36 -5.36 1.38
CA GLN A 115 -1.54 -6.04 0.82
C GLN A 115 -2.85 -5.42 1.33
N ILE A 116 -2.99 -5.21 2.66
CA ILE A 116 -4.18 -4.57 3.23
C ILE A 116 -4.40 -3.17 2.65
N LEU A 117 -3.34 -2.37 2.55
CA LEU A 117 -3.43 -1.02 2.02
C LEU A 117 -3.83 -1.02 0.53
N MET A 118 -3.30 -1.94 -0.28
CA MET A 118 -3.68 -2.06 -1.70
C MET A 118 -5.10 -2.59 -1.90
N ASP A 119 -5.56 -3.51 -1.06
CA ASP A 119 -6.94 -4.00 -1.14
C ASP A 119 -7.94 -2.87 -0.78
N GLN A 120 -7.63 -2.05 0.24
CA GLN A 120 -8.42 -0.87 0.59
C GLN A 120 -8.39 0.23 -0.48
N GLU A 121 -7.26 0.38 -1.17
CA GLU A 121 -7.08 1.30 -2.30
C GLU A 121 -7.97 0.88 -3.47
N THR A 122 -7.90 -0.40 -3.85
CA THR A 122 -8.66 -0.99 -4.96
C THR A 122 -10.17 -0.84 -4.76
N GLU A 123 -10.67 -0.95 -3.53
CA GLU A 123 -12.08 -0.71 -3.21
C GLU A 123 -12.52 0.72 -3.55
N ILE A 124 -11.69 1.73 -3.22
CA ILE A 124 -12.00 3.14 -3.52
C ILE A 124 -11.87 3.43 -5.02
N ASP A 125 -10.87 2.84 -5.68
CA ASP A 125 -10.65 3.02 -7.12
C ASP A 125 -11.85 2.48 -7.91
N ASN A 126 -12.33 1.28 -7.58
CA ASN A 126 -13.55 0.72 -8.19
C ASN A 126 -14.78 1.62 -7.96
N LEU A 127 -14.91 2.19 -6.76
CA LEU A 127 -16.02 3.10 -6.47
C LEU A 127 -15.89 4.41 -7.25
N SER A 128 -14.67 4.94 -7.40
CA SER A 128 -14.38 6.12 -8.24
C SER A 128 -14.76 5.86 -9.69
N ASP A 129 -14.37 4.70 -10.23
CA ASP A 129 -14.72 4.27 -11.58
C ASP A 129 -16.23 4.17 -11.76
N GLN A 130 -16.95 3.53 -10.83
CA GLN A 130 -18.41 3.46 -10.87
C GLN A 130 -19.05 4.86 -10.92
N LEU A 131 -18.60 5.81 -10.11
CA LEU A 131 -19.17 7.16 -10.08
C LEU A 131 -18.96 7.91 -11.41
N ILE A 132 -17.77 7.78 -11.99
CA ILE A 132 -17.44 8.37 -13.29
C ILE A 132 -18.27 7.73 -14.40
N ASP A 133 -18.33 6.41 -14.40
CA ASP A 133 -18.91 5.59 -15.46
C ASP A 133 -20.44 5.66 -15.49
N PHE A 134 -21.11 5.92 -14.36
CA PHE A 134 -22.57 6.08 -14.30
C PHE A 134 -23.05 7.54 -14.34
N LYS A 135 -22.15 8.53 -14.45
CA LYS A 135 -22.42 9.97 -14.19
C LYS A 135 -23.32 10.19 -12.96
N GLN A 136 -23.09 9.43 -11.90
CA GLN A 136 -23.73 9.71 -10.61
C GLN A 136 -23.03 10.90 -9.93
N ASN A 137 -23.06 12.06 -10.58
CA ASN A 137 -22.60 13.34 -10.01
C ASN A 137 -23.48 13.77 -8.80
N ASN A 138 -24.61 13.09 -8.59
CA ASN A 138 -25.56 13.36 -7.52
C ASN A 138 -25.24 12.67 -6.19
N ILE A 139 -24.17 11.88 -6.10
CA ILE A 139 -23.61 11.58 -4.78
C ILE A 139 -22.88 12.84 -4.31
N LYS A 140 -23.65 13.75 -3.72
CA LYS A 140 -23.15 14.85 -2.88
C LYS A 140 -21.92 14.34 -2.14
N ASN A 141 -20.73 14.88 -2.45
CA ASN A 141 -19.49 14.80 -1.69
C ASN A 141 -19.53 13.73 -0.58
N SER A 142 -19.39 12.46 -0.94
CA SER A 142 -19.09 11.47 0.09
C SER A 142 -17.84 11.94 0.84
N ASP A 143 -17.68 11.57 2.11
CA ASP A 143 -16.50 11.98 2.88
C ASP A 143 -15.16 11.55 2.24
N ILE A 144 -15.19 10.69 1.21
CA ILE A 144 -14.03 10.16 0.48
C ILE A 144 -13.82 10.75 -0.92
N PHE A 145 -14.74 11.54 -1.49
CA PHE A 145 -14.61 12.09 -2.86
C PHE A 145 -14.67 13.61 -2.89
N ILE A 146 -13.96 14.20 -3.85
CA ILE A 146 -14.00 15.62 -4.19
C ILE A 146 -13.99 15.80 -5.70
N GLU A 147 -14.44 16.98 -6.14
CA GLU A 147 -14.20 17.49 -7.48
C GLU A 147 -13.45 18.82 -7.37
N LYS A 148 -12.17 18.81 -7.74
CA LYS A 148 -11.32 20.00 -7.67
C LYS A 148 -10.39 20.06 -8.87
N VAL A 149 -10.28 21.20 -9.51
CA VAL A 149 -9.32 21.37 -10.60
C VAL A 149 -7.92 21.53 -10.01
N ILE A 150 -6.99 20.65 -10.41
CA ILE A 150 -5.57 20.76 -10.08
C ILE A 150 -4.81 21.16 -11.35
N ASN A 151 -4.16 22.32 -11.29
CA ASN A 151 -3.34 22.87 -12.38
C ASN A 151 -1.88 23.08 -11.98
N ASN A 152 -1.59 23.09 -10.67
CA ASN A 152 -0.26 23.36 -10.12
C ASN A 152 -0.02 22.44 -8.92
N PRO A 153 1.24 22.22 -8.52
CA PRO A 153 1.57 21.45 -7.33
C PRO A 153 0.94 22.09 -6.09
N GLU A 154 0.27 21.28 -5.28
CA GLU A 154 -0.36 21.73 -4.04
C GLU A 154 0.08 20.89 -2.84
N LYS A 155 0.11 21.50 -1.65
CA LYS A 155 0.42 20.77 -0.42
C LYS A 155 -0.63 19.70 -0.17
N ARG A 156 -0.19 18.60 0.44
CA ARG A 156 -1.04 17.46 0.80
C ARG A 156 -2.25 17.95 1.63
N PRO A 157 -3.48 17.55 1.27
CA PRO A 157 -4.67 17.90 2.05
C PRO A 157 -4.69 17.22 3.41
N ALA A 158 -5.50 17.73 4.34
CA ALA A 158 -5.75 17.02 5.59
C ALA A 158 -6.45 15.67 5.30
N PRO A 159 -6.08 14.58 5.99
CA PRO A 159 -6.80 13.32 5.87
C PRO A 159 -8.19 13.44 6.50
N VAL A 160 -9.07 12.54 6.09
CA VAL A 160 -10.39 12.31 6.69
C VAL A 160 -10.42 10.99 7.44
N ILE A 161 -11.32 10.86 8.41
CA ILE A 161 -11.57 9.59 9.10
C ILE A 161 -12.90 9.04 8.57
N VAL A 162 -12.85 7.87 7.94
CA VAL A 162 -14.04 7.17 7.42
C VAL A 162 -13.99 5.73 7.91
N ASN A 163 -15.04 5.30 8.63
CA ASN A 163 -15.10 3.99 9.28
C ASN A 163 -13.87 3.71 10.16
N ASN A 164 -13.42 4.71 10.93
CA ASN A 164 -12.21 4.68 11.77
C ASN A 164 -10.88 4.45 11.00
N ILE A 165 -10.88 4.62 9.68
CA ILE A 165 -9.69 4.52 8.84
C ILE A 165 -9.33 5.93 8.35
N LYS A 166 -8.06 6.30 8.54
CA LYS A 166 -7.47 7.53 8.00
C LYS A 166 -7.33 7.37 6.48
N ARG A 167 -8.01 8.24 5.72
CA ARG A 167 -8.03 8.23 4.25
C ARG A 167 -7.76 9.63 3.71
N TYR A 168 -7.41 9.70 2.43
CA TYR A 168 -7.35 10.96 1.69
C TYR A 168 -8.45 10.92 0.63
N LYS A 169 -9.12 12.06 0.43
CA LYS A 169 -10.20 12.14 -0.55
C LYS A 169 -9.64 11.94 -1.96
N ARG A 170 -10.37 11.23 -2.82
CA ARG A 170 -10.04 11.08 -4.25
C ARG A 170 -10.75 12.13 -5.09
N ASN A 171 -10.04 12.63 -6.08
CA ASN A 171 -10.48 13.68 -6.97
C ASN A 171 -11.00 13.09 -8.27
N LEU A 172 -12.32 13.04 -8.40
CA LEU A 172 -13.00 12.46 -9.56
C LEU A 172 -12.69 13.23 -10.85
N LEU A 173 -12.34 14.53 -10.77
CA LEU A 173 -11.91 15.28 -11.94
C LEU A 173 -10.55 14.80 -12.48
N GLU A 174 -9.63 14.40 -11.61
CA GLU A 174 -8.31 13.91 -12.03
C GLU A 174 -8.39 12.49 -12.59
N VAL A 175 -9.28 11.64 -12.03
CA VAL A 175 -9.62 10.33 -12.61
C VAL A 175 -10.17 10.50 -14.03
N ARG A 176 -11.14 11.41 -14.22
CA ARG A 176 -11.72 11.69 -15.55
C ARG A 176 -10.68 12.22 -16.53
N LYS A 177 -9.85 13.18 -16.10
CA LYS A 177 -8.74 13.70 -16.92
C LYS A 177 -7.76 12.61 -17.34
N ALA A 178 -7.45 11.65 -16.46
CA ALA A 178 -6.58 10.54 -16.79
C ALA A 178 -7.21 9.61 -17.85
N LYS A 179 -8.49 9.24 -17.67
CA LYS A 179 -9.23 8.42 -18.67
C LYS A 179 -9.33 9.10 -20.03
N ASP A 180 -9.65 10.40 -20.05
CA ASP A 180 -9.70 11.20 -21.27
C ASP A 180 -8.32 11.28 -21.95
N SER A 181 -7.24 11.52 -21.18
CA SER A 181 -5.87 11.58 -21.69
C SER A 181 -5.37 10.25 -22.27
N ALA A 182 -5.83 9.13 -21.70
CA ALA A 182 -5.53 7.79 -22.19
C ALA A 182 -6.43 7.37 -23.37
N ASN A 183 -7.34 8.23 -23.83
CA ASN A 183 -8.37 7.90 -24.84
C ASN A 183 -9.14 6.61 -24.50
N TYR A 184 -9.33 6.33 -23.21
CA TYR A 184 -9.98 5.10 -22.72
C TYR A 184 -9.29 3.81 -23.24
N THR A 185 -7.97 3.85 -23.39
CA THR A 185 -7.14 2.69 -23.76
C THR A 185 -6.24 2.25 -22.60
N CYS A 186 -5.86 0.97 -22.61
CA CYS A 186 -4.95 0.42 -21.60
C CYS A 186 -3.52 0.90 -21.84
N GLU A 187 -2.95 1.67 -20.92
CA GLU A 187 -1.61 2.25 -21.08
C GLU A 187 -0.48 1.22 -20.94
N PHE A 188 -0.78 0.03 -20.42
CA PHE A 188 0.17 -1.08 -20.44
C PHE A 188 0.29 -1.71 -21.84
N ASP A 189 -0.79 -1.81 -22.58
CA ASP A 189 -0.83 -2.30 -23.97
C ASP A 189 -2.10 -1.77 -24.65
N ASN A 190 -1.91 -0.87 -25.62
CA ASN A 190 -3.00 -0.20 -26.32
C ASN A 190 -3.79 -1.16 -27.24
N ASN A 191 -3.30 -2.39 -27.46
CA ASN A 191 -4.02 -3.41 -28.21
C ASN A 191 -5.05 -4.17 -27.37
N HIS A 192 -5.03 -4.01 -26.04
CA HIS A 192 -6.04 -4.64 -25.18
C HIS A 192 -7.41 -4.03 -25.43
N VAL A 193 -8.36 -4.88 -25.81
CA VAL A 193 -9.76 -4.52 -26.04
C VAL A 193 -10.59 -4.90 -24.82
N THR A 194 -11.55 -4.05 -24.47
CA THR A 194 -12.55 -4.28 -23.42
C THR A 194 -13.96 -4.05 -23.98
N PHE A 195 -14.98 -4.42 -23.20
CA PHE A 195 -16.37 -4.15 -23.57
C PHE A 195 -16.65 -2.64 -23.51
N GLN A 196 -17.66 -2.19 -24.25
CA GLN A 196 -18.12 -0.80 -24.18
C GLN A 196 -18.98 -0.59 -22.94
N ASN A 197 -18.75 0.52 -22.24
CA ASN A 197 -19.61 0.95 -21.16
C ASN A 197 -20.99 1.35 -21.72
N SER A 198 -22.06 0.83 -21.11
CA SER A 198 -23.45 1.11 -21.51
C SER A 198 -23.85 2.59 -21.40
N TYR A 199 -23.10 3.39 -20.64
CA TYR A 199 -23.42 4.77 -20.36
C TYR A 199 -22.98 5.74 -21.46
N ASP A 200 -21.73 5.62 -21.94
CA ASP A 200 -21.15 6.54 -22.93
C ASP A 200 -20.53 5.83 -24.16
N ASN A 201 -20.69 4.51 -24.25
CA ASN A 201 -20.14 3.64 -25.29
C ASN A 201 -18.62 3.66 -25.42
N LYS A 202 -17.89 4.22 -24.45
CA LYS A 202 -16.42 4.17 -24.42
C LYS A 202 -15.94 2.79 -23.93
N PRO A 203 -14.74 2.33 -24.34
CA PRO A 203 -14.17 1.10 -23.77
C PRO A 203 -14.04 1.20 -22.25
N PHE A 204 -14.41 0.12 -21.55
CA PHE A 204 -14.26 0.04 -20.10
C PHE A 204 -12.78 -0.01 -19.72
N ILE A 205 -12.34 0.94 -18.90
CA ILE A 205 -10.98 1.04 -18.39
C ILE A 205 -11.01 1.45 -16.92
N GLU A 206 -10.09 0.89 -16.13
CA GLU A 206 -9.98 1.12 -14.69
C GLU A 206 -8.86 2.12 -14.43
N ALA A 207 -9.12 3.11 -13.57
CA ALA A 207 -8.12 4.07 -13.15
C ALA A 207 -7.35 3.53 -11.94
N HIS A 208 -6.01 3.58 -12.00
CA HIS A 208 -5.14 3.07 -10.95
C HIS A 208 -4.04 4.09 -10.64
N HIS A 209 -3.87 4.46 -9.37
CA HIS A 209 -2.81 5.39 -8.97
C HIS A 209 -1.45 4.68 -8.93
N LEU A 210 -0.48 5.12 -9.74
CA LEU A 210 0.87 4.56 -9.78
C LEU A 210 1.58 4.67 -8.43
N ILE A 211 1.54 5.85 -7.82
CA ILE A 211 1.83 6.04 -6.39
C ILE A 211 0.48 5.89 -5.66
N PRO A 212 0.23 4.79 -4.93
CA PRO A 212 -1.07 4.56 -4.31
C PRO A 212 -1.43 5.66 -3.31
N MET A 213 -2.68 6.10 -3.28
CA MET A 213 -3.18 7.14 -2.38
C MET A 213 -3.12 6.76 -0.90
N ALA A 214 -3.15 5.45 -0.59
CA ALA A 214 -2.80 4.95 0.74
C ALA A 214 -1.43 5.45 1.24
N THR A 215 -0.52 5.84 0.33
CA THR A 215 0.82 6.36 0.63
C THR A 215 0.91 7.89 0.66
N GLN A 216 -0.20 8.63 0.49
CA GLN A 216 -0.22 10.09 0.52
C GLN A 216 0.40 10.66 1.81
N GLY A 217 0.32 9.93 2.93
CA GLY A 217 0.97 10.26 4.20
C GLY A 217 2.50 10.37 4.15
N LEU A 218 3.14 9.80 3.12
CA LEU A 218 4.60 9.84 2.91
C LEU A 218 5.07 11.12 2.22
N PHE A 219 4.16 11.85 1.58
CA PHE A 219 4.50 12.98 0.70
C PHE A 219 3.98 14.30 1.29
N GLU A 220 4.75 15.36 1.14
CA GLU A 220 4.32 16.71 1.53
C GLU A 220 3.33 17.34 0.54
N TYR A 221 3.37 16.89 -0.71
CA TYR A 221 2.53 17.38 -1.80
C TYR A 221 1.42 16.37 -2.11
N ASN A 222 0.33 16.86 -2.67
CA ASN A 222 -0.78 16.04 -3.13
C ASN A 222 -0.31 15.09 -4.24
N ILE A 223 -0.62 13.81 -4.12
CA ILE A 223 -0.31 12.78 -5.14
C ILE A 223 -1.53 12.41 -6.00
N ASP A 224 -2.67 13.04 -5.76
CA ASP A 224 -3.92 12.82 -6.49
C ASP A 224 -4.06 13.77 -7.69
N PHE A 225 -3.25 13.54 -8.72
CA PHE A 225 -3.27 14.28 -9.98
C PHE A 225 -3.23 13.32 -11.16
N ALA A 226 -3.79 13.72 -12.31
CA ALA A 226 -4.00 12.83 -13.46
C ALA A 226 -2.72 12.12 -13.94
N ASP A 227 -1.56 12.77 -13.85
CA ASP A 227 -0.29 12.16 -14.27
C ASP A 227 0.23 11.05 -13.33
N ASN A 228 -0.29 10.94 -12.11
CA ASN A 228 -0.07 9.79 -11.23
C ASN A 228 -1.07 8.65 -11.49
N ILE A 229 -2.13 8.90 -12.25
CA ILE A 229 -3.16 7.90 -12.57
C ILE A 229 -2.81 7.24 -13.90
N ILE A 230 -2.79 5.91 -13.91
CA ILE A 230 -2.64 5.08 -15.10
C ILE A 230 -3.95 4.36 -15.41
N CYS A 231 -4.34 4.33 -16.68
CA CYS A 231 -5.55 3.65 -17.13
C CYS A 231 -5.20 2.23 -17.59
N LEU A 232 -5.83 1.22 -16.98
CA LEU A 232 -5.53 -0.19 -17.21
C LEU A 232 -6.80 -0.96 -17.58
N CYS A 233 -6.68 -1.95 -18.46
CA CYS A 233 -7.76 -2.93 -18.62
C CYS A 233 -7.87 -3.78 -17.34
N PRO A 234 -9.02 -4.43 -17.08
CA PRO A 234 -9.21 -5.21 -15.85
C PRO A 234 -8.12 -6.28 -15.64
N ASN A 235 -7.64 -6.91 -16.71
CA ASN A 235 -6.55 -7.89 -16.63
C ASN A 235 -5.23 -7.25 -16.17
N CYS A 236 -4.86 -6.09 -16.73
CA CYS A 236 -3.64 -5.39 -16.34
C CYS A 236 -3.74 -4.82 -14.93
N HIS A 237 -4.90 -4.30 -14.54
CA HIS A 237 -5.11 -3.80 -13.18
C HIS A 237 -4.98 -4.93 -12.15
N ARG A 238 -5.56 -6.11 -12.40
CA ARG A 238 -5.33 -7.27 -11.51
C ARG A 238 -3.90 -7.77 -11.57
N ARG A 239 -3.23 -7.71 -12.73
CA ARG A 239 -1.82 -8.13 -12.88
C ARG A 239 -0.86 -7.29 -12.04
N ILE A 240 -1.03 -5.96 -11.96
CA ILE A 240 -0.14 -5.11 -11.16
C ILE A 240 -0.30 -5.36 -9.64
N HIS A 241 -1.49 -5.76 -9.18
CA HIS A 241 -1.78 -6.06 -7.78
C HIS A 241 -1.47 -7.50 -7.37
N TYR A 242 -1.85 -8.48 -8.20
CA TYR A 242 -1.86 -9.90 -7.85
C TYR A 242 -0.96 -10.77 -8.73
N GLY A 243 -0.37 -10.20 -9.78
CA GLY A 243 0.56 -10.92 -10.65
C GLY A 243 1.81 -11.38 -9.92
N VAL A 244 2.54 -12.31 -10.54
CA VAL A 244 3.85 -12.75 -10.05
C VAL A 244 4.83 -11.57 -10.00
N LYS A 245 5.87 -11.69 -9.17
CA LYS A 245 6.86 -10.61 -8.99
C LYS A 245 7.44 -10.07 -10.31
N SER A 246 7.71 -10.95 -11.28
CA SER A 246 8.23 -10.53 -12.61
C SER A 246 7.26 -9.62 -13.36
N ASP A 247 5.96 -9.91 -13.31
CA ASP A 247 4.93 -9.10 -13.94
C ASP A 247 4.82 -7.72 -13.31
N LYS A 248 4.80 -7.68 -11.97
CA LYS A 248 4.76 -6.43 -11.24
C LYS A 248 5.99 -5.57 -11.53
N ILE A 249 7.19 -6.17 -11.57
CA ILE A 249 8.43 -5.48 -11.91
C ILE A 249 8.32 -4.85 -13.30
N GLU A 250 7.90 -5.61 -14.31
CA GLU A 250 7.77 -5.13 -15.68
C GLU A 250 6.84 -3.91 -15.76
N MET A 251 5.64 -4.03 -15.18
CA MET A 251 4.64 -2.96 -15.20
C MET A 251 5.12 -1.71 -14.45
N VAL A 252 5.60 -1.87 -13.21
CA VAL A 252 6.05 -0.75 -12.37
C VAL A 252 7.26 -0.05 -12.99
N GLN A 253 8.20 -0.80 -13.60
CA GLN A 253 9.35 -0.19 -14.31
C GLN A 253 8.90 0.64 -15.50
N LYS A 254 8.00 0.10 -16.33
CA LYS A 254 7.46 0.82 -17.48
C LYS A 254 6.82 2.13 -17.05
N PHE A 255 5.90 2.10 -16.09
CA PHE A 255 5.18 3.30 -15.66
C PHE A 255 6.05 4.28 -14.90
N TYR A 256 6.99 3.81 -14.07
CA TYR A 256 7.97 4.69 -13.42
C TYR A 256 8.76 5.50 -14.45
N LYS A 257 9.29 4.84 -15.49
CA LYS A 257 10.05 5.51 -16.55
C LYS A 257 9.23 6.56 -17.28
N VAL A 258 7.96 6.27 -17.57
CA VAL A 258 7.06 7.16 -18.32
C VAL A 258 6.58 8.33 -17.47
N ARG A 259 6.30 8.13 -16.17
CA ARG A 259 5.64 9.13 -15.32
C ARG A 259 6.60 9.95 -14.45
N LYS A 260 7.85 9.51 -14.23
CA LYS A 260 8.81 10.16 -13.31
C LYS A 260 8.88 11.69 -13.47
N GLY A 261 9.17 12.18 -14.68
CA GLY A 261 9.32 13.63 -14.89
C GLY A 261 8.03 14.43 -14.66
N LYS A 262 6.87 13.82 -14.92
CA LYS A 262 5.57 14.45 -14.65
C LYS A 262 5.25 14.48 -13.17
N ILE A 263 5.60 13.42 -12.44
CA ILE A 263 5.45 13.35 -10.98
C ILE A 263 6.39 14.36 -10.30
N GLU A 264 7.62 14.50 -10.78
CA GLU A 264 8.58 15.50 -10.27
C GLU A 264 8.09 16.93 -10.47
N TYR A 265 7.38 17.22 -11.57
CA TYR A 265 6.72 18.53 -11.77
C TYR A 265 5.73 18.87 -10.65
N PHE A 266 5.06 17.86 -10.07
CA PHE A 266 4.16 18.02 -8.92
C PHE A 266 4.87 18.10 -7.55
N ASN A 267 6.20 18.28 -7.53
CA ASN A 267 7.04 18.30 -6.32
C ASN A 267 6.95 17.00 -5.49
N VAL A 268 6.69 15.88 -6.16
CA VAL A 268 6.65 14.55 -5.55
C VAL A 268 7.94 13.81 -5.89
N ASP A 269 8.82 13.61 -4.90
CA ASP A 269 10.01 12.78 -5.05
C ASP A 269 9.67 11.31 -4.75
N VAL A 270 9.46 10.52 -5.81
CA VAL A 270 9.29 9.07 -5.71
C VAL A 270 10.46 8.35 -6.40
N LYS A 271 11.10 7.44 -5.67
CA LYS A 271 12.14 6.56 -6.21
C LYS A 271 11.51 5.23 -6.63
N TYR A 272 12.11 4.56 -7.60
CA TYR A 272 11.67 3.23 -8.02
C TYR A 272 11.57 2.25 -6.84
N ASN A 273 12.51 2.31 -5.90
CA ASN A 273 12.48 1.50 -4.68
C ASN A 273 11.24 1.73 -3.80
N ASN A 274 10.65 2.93 -3.82
CA ASN A 274 9.40 3.19 -3.11
C ASN A 274 8.24 2.42 -3.77
N LEU A 275 8.17 2.43 -5.10
CA LEU A 275 7.15 1.67 -5.82
C LEU A 275 7.33 0.16 -5.62
N GLU A 276 8.55 -0.36 -5.64
CA GLU A 276 8.80 -1.78 -5.34
C GLU A 276 8.25 -2.19 -3.96
N LEU A 277 8.33 -1.28 -2.99
CA LEU A 277 7.78 -1.51 -1.66
C LEU A 277 6.24 -1.49 -1.67
N PHE A 278 5.64 -0.50 -2.34
CA PHE A 278 4.19 -0.34 -2.40
C PHE A 278 3.49 -1.50 -3.13
N TYR A 279 4.12 -2.05 -4.17
CA TYR A 279 3.59 -3.20 -4.94
C TYR A 279 4.02 -4.57 -4.41
N ASN A 280 4.68 -4.61 -3.24
CA ASN A 280 5.19 -5.84 -2.62
C ASN A 280 6.10 -6.66 -3.57
N ILE A 281 6.99 -5.94 -4.27
CA ILE A 281 8.03 -6.52 -5.14
C ILE A 281 9.25 -6.91 -4.30
N LYS A 282 9.54 -6.19 -3.21
CA LYS A 282 10.70 -6.40 -2.34
C LYS A 282 10.42 -7.25 -1.10
#